data_AF-A0A1G2KBY3-F1
#
_entry.id   AF-A0A1G2KBY3-F1
#
_cell.length_a   1.000
_cell.length_b   1.000
_cell.length_c   1.000
_cell.angle_alpha   90.00
_cell.angle_beta   90.00
_cell.angle_gamma   90.00
#
_symmetry.space_group_name_H-M   'P 1'
#
loop_
_entity.id
_entity.type
_entity.pdbx_description
1 polymer ?
#
loop_
_entity_poly.entity_id
_entity_poly.type
_entity_poly.pdbx_seq_one_letter_code
_entity_poly.pdbx_strand_id
1 'polypeptide(L)'
;MISLEKEKNGFIALISAIIISAALLSAISALSFTSYFIRFDILEAEYKDQSAGLAEACVETALLKLANDNAYSTINEEIPVGVHKCTIVLIDPSVSPIEIRTSADVNNFYTNYLVKSIIAADGTPTIASWEEVANF
;
A
#
# COMPACT_ATOMS: atom_id res chain seq x y z
N MET A 1 -72.52 5.37 21.98
CA MET A 1 -71.48 6.41 22.07
C MET A 1 -70.13 5.73 21.89
N ILE A 2 -69.73 5.49 20.63
CA ILE A 2 -68.49 4.78 20.28
C ILE A 2 -67.39 5.84 20.12
N SER A 3 -66.28 5.58 20.79
CA SER A 3 -65.14 6.45 21.03
C SER A 3 -64.56 7.04 19.74
N LEU A 4 -64.75 8.35 19.54
CA LEU A 4 -64.01 9.17 18.56
C LEU A 4 -62.60 9.55 19.06
N GLU A 5 -62.20 9.17 20.28
CA GLU A 5 -60.85 9.43 20.81
C GLU A 5 -59.81 8.41 20.35
N LYS A 6 -60.22 7.18 19.99
CA LYS A 6 -59.29 6.09 19.67
C LYS A 6 -58.54 6.31 18.35
N GLU A 7 -59.14 7.02 17.39
CA GLU A 7 -58.53 7.28 16.08
C GLU A 7 -57.34 8.25 16.14
N LYS A 8 -57.37 9.21 17.08
CA LYS A 8 -56.26 10.17 17.26
C LYS A 8 -55.00 9.51 17.81
N ASN A 9 -55.16 8.53 18.70
CA ASN A 9 -54.04 7.80 19.30
C ASN A 9 -53.36 6.85 18.30
N GLY A 10 -54.14 6.23 17.39
CA GLY A 10 -53.58 5.38 16.32
C GLY A 10 -52.75 6.18 15.30
N PHE A 11 -53.22 7.37 14.92
CA PHE A 11 -52.49 8.24 14.00
C PHE A 11 -51.16 8.73 14.59
N ILE A 12 -51.14 9.10 15.87
CA ILE A 12 -49.92 9.51 16.59
C ILE A 12 -48.91 8.36 16.67
N ALA A 13 -49.36 7.13 16.94
CA ALA A 13 -48.48 5.96 16.97
C ALA A 13 -47.88 5.65 15.60
N LEU A 14 -48.62 5.87 14.52
CA LEU A 14 -48.14 5.62 13.16
C LEU A 14 -47.13 6.70 12.72
N ILE A 15 -47.43 7.97 12.98
CA ILE A 15 -46.51 9.08 12.67
C ILE A 15 -45.21 8.97 13.47
N SER A 16 -45.28 8.60 14.76
CA SER A 16 -44.07 8.39 15.56
C SER A 16 -43.23 7.22 15.04
N ALA A 17 -43.86 6.11 14.64
CA ALA A 17 -43.16 4.99 14.03
C ALA A 17 -42.45 5.39 12.72
N ILE A 18 -43.09 6.21 11.88
CA ILE A 18 -42.47 6.74 10.65
C ILE A 18 -41.27 7.63 10.99
N ILE A 19 -41.40 8.56 11.94
CA ILE A 19 -40.32 9.48 12.35
C ILE A 19 -39.13 8.69 12.92
N ILE A 20 -39.40 7.72 13.81
CA ILE A 20 -38.36 6.86 14.39
C ILE A 20 -37.69 6.03 13.30
N SER A 21 -38.46 5.44 12.38
CA SER A 21 -37.89 4.66 11.27
C SER A 21 -37.02 5.52 10.36
N ALA A 22 -37.43 6.74 10.05
CA ALA A 22 -36.65 7.68 9.25
C ALA A 22 -35.34 8.09 9.95
N ALA A 23 -35.39 8.32 11.26
CA ALA A 23 -34.21 8.63 12.06
C ALA A 23 -33.24 7.44 12.16
N LEU A 24 -33.76 6.22 12.28
CA LEU A 24 -32.93 5.00 12.27
C LEU A 24 -32.30 4.78 10.90
N LEU A 25 -33.06 4.97 9.82
CA LEU A 25 -32.57 4.78 8.46
C LEU A 25 -31.42 5.76 8.14
N SER A 26 -31.54 7.02 8.57
CA SER A 26 -30.48 8.03 8.35
C SER A 26 -29.19 7.68 9.11
N ALA A 27 -29.32 7.23 10.37
CA ALA A 27 -28.18 6.78 11.16
C ALA A 27 -27.47 5.55 10.54
N ILE A 28 -28.23 4.54 10.12
CA ILE A 28 -27.68 3.34 9.47
C ILE A 28 -26.99 3.70 8.14
N SER A 29 -27.58 4.61 7.37
CA SER A 29 -27.01 5.04 6.09
C SER A 29 -25.64 5.71 6.31
N ALA A 30 -25.55 6.64 7.27
CA ALA A 30 -24.29 7.32 7.59
C ALA A 30 -23.19 6.32 7.99
N LEU A 31 -23.51 5.34 8.85
CA LEU A 31 -22.56 4.31 9.28
C LEU A 31 -22.13 3.38 8.13
N SER A 32 -23.06 3.05 7.24
CA SER A 32 -22.80 2.17 6.09
C SER A 32 -21.81 2.81 5.11
N PHE A 33 -21.95 4.12 4.85
CA PHE A 33 -21.00 4.84 4.00
C PHE A 33 -19.60 4.86 4.62
N THR A 34 -19.47 5.17 5.91
CA THR A 34 -18.17 5.15 6.60
C THR A 34 -17.50 3.77 6.53
N SER A 35 -18.24 2.70 6.81
CA SER A 35 -17.68 1.34 6.73
C SER A 35 -17.30 0.93 5.32
N TYR A 36 -17.97 1.47 4.29
CA TYR A 36 -17.64 1.19 2.90
C TYR A 36 -16.30 1.85 2.53
N PHE A 37 -16.09 3.13 2.86
CA PHE A 37 -14.85 3.84 2.54
C PHE A 37 -13.62 3.26 3.24
N ILE A 38 -13.73 2.88 4.51
CA ILE A 38 -12.63 2.25 5.26
C ILE A 38 -12.05 1.02 4.55
N ARG A 39 -12.89 0.24 3.84
CA ARG A 39 -12.42 -0.96 3.12
C ARG A 39 -11.55 -0.63 1.92
N PHE A 40 -11.75 0.53 1.29
CA PHE A 40 -10.88 0.97 0.20
C PHE A 40 -9.54 1.42 0.75
N ASP A 41 -9.52 2.20 1.83
CA ASP A 41 -8.28 2.64 2.47
C ASP A 41 -7.40 1.44 2.88
N ILE A 42 -8.00 0.38 3.42
CA ILE A 42 -7.28 -0.87 3.77
C ILE A 42 -6.71 -1.55 2.53
N LEU A 43 -7.46 -1.62 1.43
CA LEU A 43 -7.00 -2.26 0.20
C LEU A 43 -5.86 -1.48 -0.47
N GLU A 44 -5.93 -0.15 -0.45
CA GLU A 44 -4.87 0.71 -0.97
C GLU A 44 -3.59 0.60 -0.12
N ALA A 45 -3.74 0.55 1.21
CA ALA A 45 -2.63 0.29 2.12
C ALA A 45 -1.98 -1.08 1.85
N GLU A 46 -2.78 -2.12 1.63
CA GLU A 46 -2.29 -3.46 1.30
C GLU A 46 -1.51 -3.46 -0.02
N TYR A 47 -1.99 -2.80 -1.08
CA TYR A 47 -1.24 -2.72 -2.33
C TYR A 47 0.06 -1.93 -2.19
N LYS A 48 0.06 -0.88 -1.36
CA LYS A 48 1.27 -0.14 -1.04
C LYS A 48 2.29 -1.03 -0.31
N ASP A 49 1.85 -1.77 0.71
CA ASP A 49 2.69 -2.71 1.46
C ASP A 49 3.24 -3.83 0.57
N GLN A 50 2.42 -4.38 -0.33
CA GLN A 50 2.86 -5.38 -1.31
C GLN A 50 3.92 -4.82 -2.26
N SER A 51 3.72 -3.61 -2.80
CA SER A 51 4.71 -2.96 -3.67
C SER A 51 6.02 -2.68 -2.92
N ALA A 52 5.96 -2.31 -1.64
CA ALA A 52 7.13 -2.08 -0.80
C ALA A 52 7.92 -3.37 -0.58
N GLY A 53 7.25 -4.46 -0.19
CA GLY A 53 7.90 -5.76 -0.01
C GLY A 53 8.53 -6.30 -1.30
N LEU A 54 7.91 -6.06 -2.47
CA LEU A 54 8.49 -6.44 -3.76
C LEU A 54 9.72 -5.61 -4.13
N ALA A 55 9.69 -4.29 -3.89
CA ALA A 55 10.84 -3.43 -4.13
C ALA A 55 12.01 -3.81 -3.18
N GLU A 56 11.70 -4.10 -1.92
CA GLU A 56 12.66 -4.61 -0.92
C GLU A 56 13.29 -5.94 -1.36
N ALA A 57 12.50 -6.89 -1.87
CA ALA A 57 13.05 -8.14 -2.43
C ALA A 57 14.04 -7.89 -3.59
N CYS A 58 13.80 -6.87 -4.41
CA CYS A 58 14.75 -6.45 -5.43
C CYS A 58 16.02 -5.83 -4.85
N VAL A 59 15.92 -5.06 -3.77
CA VAL A 59 17.09 -4.54 -3.03
C VAL A 59 17.94 -5.69 -2.51
N GLU A 60 17.32 -6.65 -1.83
CA GLU A 60 18.03 -7.82 -1.30
C GLU A 60 18.68 -8.65 -2.41
N THR A 61 17.97 -8.84 -3.52
CA THR A 61 18.51 -9.54 -4.69
C THR A 61 19.70 -8.77 -5.29
N ALA A 62 19.60 -7.45 -5.40
CA ALA A 62 20.69 -6.58 -5.87
C ALA A 62 21.92 -6.69 -4.96
N LEU A 63 21.73 -6.61 -3.64
CA LEU A 63 22.81 -6.76 -2.66
C LEU A 63 23.45 -8.15 -2.73
N LEU A 64 22.66 -9.21 -2.88
CA LEU A 64 23.17 -10.57 -3.03
C LEU A 64 24.00 -10.73 -4.31
N LYS A 65 23.56 -10.16 -5.43
CA LYS A 65 24.33 -10.17 -6.67
C LYS A 65 25.61 -9.38 -6.56
N LEU A 66 25.55 -8.22 -5.92
CA LEU A 66 26.72 -7.37 -5.66
C LEU A 66 27.72 -8.06 -4.72
N ALA A 67 27.25 -8.84 -3.75
CA ALA A 67 28.11 -9.65 -2.86
C ALA A 67 28.81 -10.81 -3.60
N ASN A 68 28.17 -11.36 -4.63
CA ASN A 68 28.75 -12.42 -5.45
C ASN A 68 29.71 -11.87 -6.52
N ASP A 69 29.41 -10.70 -7.08
CA ASP A 69 30.22 -9.99 -8.06
C ASP A 69 30.21 -8.48 -7.76
N ASN A 70 31.31 -7.97 -7.20
CA ASN A 70 31.45 -6.55 -6.88
C ASN A 70 31.43 -5.63 -8.11
N ALA A 71 31.59 -6.17 -9.32
CA ALA A 71 31.49 -5.45 -10.58
C ALA A 71 30.09 -5.55 -11.21
N TYR A 72 29.12 -6.14 -10.49
CA TYR A 72 27.75 -6.28 -10.98
C TYR A 72 27.14 -4.92 -11.29
N SER A 73 26.80 -4.71 -12.56
CA SER A 73 26.05 -3.54 -13.03
C SER A 73 24.89 -4.01 -13.89
N THR A 74 23.77 -3.30 -13.79
CA THR A 74 22.59 -3.63 -14.56
C THR A 74 21.71 -2.40 -14.74
N ILE A 75 20.90 -2.41 -15.80
CA ILE A 75 19.91 -1.38 -16.12
C ILE A 75 18.61 -2.07 -16.48
N ASN A 76 17.54 -1.74 -15.76
CA ASN A 76 16.19 -2.27 -15.97
C ASN A 76 16.10 -3.80 -16.01
N GLU A 77 16.72 -4.48 -15.05
CA GLU A 77 16.58 -5.92 -14.91
C GLU A 77 15.32 -6.28 -14.13
N GLU A 78 14.45 -7.09 -14.74
CA GLU A 78 13.25 -7.61 -14.07
C GLU A 78 13.58 -8.88 -13.25
N ILE A 79 13.21 -8.87 -11.98
CA ILE A 79 13.33 -10.00 -11.05
C ILE A 79 11.93 -10.55 -10.76
N PRO A 80 11.66 -11.83 -11.10
CA PRO A 80 10.39 -12.46 -10.77
C PRO A 80 10.33 -12.78 -9.27
N VAL A 81 9.26 -12.36 -8.60
CA VAL A 81 8.98 -12.64 -7.18
C VAL A 81 7.59 -13.26 -7.08
N GLY A 82 7.54 -14.59 -7.14
CA GLY A 82 6.28 -15.34 -7.18
C GLY A 82 5.48 -15.05 -8.45
N VAL A 83 4.29 -14.45 -8.29
CA VAL A 83 3.41 -14.05 -9.41
C VAL A 83 3.61 -12.59 -9.85
N HIS A 84 4.39 -11.83 -9.08
CA HIS A 84 4.71 -10.44 -9.37
C HIS A 84 6.16 -10.33 -9.85
N LYS A 85 6.53 -9.11 -10.25
CA LYS A 85 7.89 -8.76 -10.64
C LYS A 85 8.28 -7.44 -10.01
N CYS A 86 9.55 -7.32 -9.68
CA CYS A 86 10.18 -6.06 -9.33
C CYS A 86 11.31 -5.79 -10.35
N THR A 87 11.76 -4.55 -10.43
CA THR A 87 12.77 -4.12 -11.39
C THR A 87 13.95 -3.50 -10.66
N ILE A 88 15.14 -4.02 -10.90
CA ILE A 88 16.39 -3.34 -10.56
C ILE A 88 16.63 -2.33 -11.69
N VAL A 89 16.31 -1.07 -11.42
CA VAL A 89 16.37 0.03 -12.39
C VAL A 89 17.82 0.35 -12.75
N LEU A 90 18.69 0.42 -11.74
CA LEU A 90 20.11 0.72 -11.92
C LEU A 90 20.93 0.14 -10.78
N ILE A 91 22.06 -0.46 -11.11
CA ILE A 91 23.19 -0.63 -10.19
C ILE A 91 24.43 -0.10 -10.89
N ASP A 92 25.08 0.90 -10.28
CA ASP A 92 26.33 1.47 -10.78
C ASP A 92 27.46 1.25 -9.76
N PRO A 93 28.29 0.20 -9.93
CA PRO A 93 29.43 -0.08 -9.04
C PRO A 93 30.62 0.86 -9.31
N SER A 94 30.56 1.74 -10.32
CA SER A 94 31.64 2.69 -10.64
C SER A 94 31.64 3.92 -9.74
N VAL A 95 30.55 4.17 -9.02
CA VAL A 95 30.40 5.26 -8.05
C VAL A 95 30.46 4.74 -6.62
N SER A 96 30.97 5.56 -5.69
CA SER A 96 31.01 5.25 -4.26
C SER A 96 30.36 6.39 -3.47
N PRO A 97 29.30 6.14 -2.68
CA PRO A 97 28.65 4.84 -2.49
C PRO A 97 27.91 4.35 -3.76
N ILE A 98 27.84 3.03 -3.92
CA ILE A 98 27.15 2.35 -5.03
C ILE A 98 25.66 2.65 -4.91
N GLU A 99 25.09 3.20 -5.98
CA GLU A 99 23.66 3.47 -6.04
C GLU A 99 22.90 2.25 -6.58
N ILE A 100 21.95 1.76 -5.78
CA ILE A 100 21.04 0.67 -6.12
C ILE A 100 19.64 1.28 -6.19
N ARG A 101 19.05 1.28 -7.39
CA ARG A 101 17.70 1.81 -7.65
C ARG A 101 16.77 0.64 -7.97
N THR A 102 15.69 0.49 -7.21
CA THR A 102 14.74 -0.62 -7.39
C THR A 102 13.31 -0.13 -7.37
N SER A 103 12.48 -0.68 -8.24
CA SER A 103 11.09 -0.28 -8.42
C SER A 103 10.18 -1.51 -8.42
N ALA A 104 9.00 -1.37 -7.85
CA ALA A 104 7.93 -2.35 -8.00
C ALA A 104 6.58 -1.63 -8.19
N ASP A 105 5.72 -2.26 -8.99
CA ASP A 105 4.35 -1.81 -9.26
C ASP A 105 3.38 -2.95 -8.93
N VAL A 106 2.42 -2.66 -8.06
CA VAL A 106 1.26 -3.53 -7.79
C VAL A 106 -0.01 -2.72 -8.01
N ASN A 107 -0.75 -3.01 -9.08
CA ASN A 107 -2.03 -2.37 -9.38
C ASN A 107 -1.97 -0.82 -9.39
N ASN A 108 -0.92 -0.23 -9.98
CA ASN A 108 -0.62 1.21 -10.01
C ASN A 108 -0.13 1.81 -8.67
N PHE A 109 0.14 0.97 -7.66
CA PHE A 109 0.85 1.39 -6.45
C PHE A 109 2.34 1.12 -6.65
N TYR A 110 3.11 2.20 -6.74
CA TYR A 110 4.54 2.13 -6.96
C TYR A 110 5.33 2.34 -5.66
N THR A 111 6.41 1.58 -5.52
CA THR A 111 7.45 1.83 -4.53
C THR A 111 8.80 1.88 -5.21
N ASN A 112 9.57 2.91 -4.91
CA ASN A 112 10.91 3.11 -5.44
C ASN A 112 11.89 3.24 -4.27
N TYR A 113 12.86 2.36 -4.18
CA TYR A 113 13.93 2.46 -3.21
C TYR A 113 15.23 2.92 -3.87
N LEU A 114 15.84 3.93 -3.24
CA LEU A 114 17.22 4.33 -3.47
C LEU A 114 18.05 3.85 -2.28
N VAL A 115 18.89 2.85 -2.54
CA VAL A 115 19.79 2.27 -1.54
C VAL A 115 21.21 2.61 -1.93
N LYS A 116 21.97 3.17 -0.98
CA LYS A 116 23.40 3.44 -1.15
C LYS A 116 24.17 2.36 -0.40
N SER A 117 25.08 1.69 -1.09
CA SER A 117 25.90 0.62 -0.52
C SER A 117 27.40 0.92 -0.62
N ILE A 118 28.18 0.44 0.35
CA ILE A 118 29.63 0.52 0.37
C ILE A 118 30.18 -0.90 0.48
N ILE A 119 31.13 -1.26 -0.39
CA ILE A 119 31.84 -2.54 -0.28
C ILE A 119 32.85 -2.46 0.86
N ALA A 120 32.68 -3.31 1.87
CA ALA A 120 33.60 -3.42 3.00
C ALA A 120 34.91 -4.12 2.57
N ALA A 121 35.92 -4.07 3.45
CA ALA A 121 37.25 -4.64 3.16
C ALA A 121 37.23 -6.18 2.94
N ASP A 122 36.19 -6.86 3.42
CA ASP A 122 35.94 -8.29 3.22
C ASP A 122 35.21 -8.61 1.91
N GLY A 123 34.90 -7.58 1.10
CA GLY A 123 34.17 -7.72 -0.15
C GLY A 123 32.65 -7.76 0.01
N THR A 124 32.10 -7.58 1.21
CA THR A 124 30.65 -7.60 1.43
C THR A 124 30.01 -6.22 1.23
N PRO A 125 28.86 -6.11 0.56
CA PRO A 125 28.13 -4.85 0.45
C PRO A 125 27.44 -4.53 1.78
N THR A 126 27.73 -3.35 2.32
CA THR A 126 27.10 -2.81 3.52
C THR A 126 26.14 -1.68 3.13
N ILE A 127 25.00 -1.59 3.80
CA ILE A 127 23.99 -0.55 3.51
C ILE A 127 24.39 0.74 4.25
N ALA A 128 24.59 1.81 3.49
CA ALA A 128 24.88 3.15 4.01
C ALA A 128 23.61 4.00 4.16
N SER A 129 22.67 3.90 3.20
CA SER A 129 21.35 4.52 3.29
C SER A 129 20.29 3.69 2.61
N TRP A 130 19.07 3.78 3.12
CA TRP A 130 17.87 3.19 2.53
C TRP A 130 16.77 4.23 2.57
N GLU A 131 16.35 4.70 1.41
CA GLU A 131 15.34 5.74 1.30
C GLU A 131 14.30 5.36 0.26
N GLU A 132 13.02 5.53 0.62
CA GLU A 132 11.94 5.52 -0.36
C GLU A 132 11.87 6.88 -1.04
N VAL A 133 11.83 6.87 -2.37
CA VAL A 133 11.78 8.09 -3.20
C VAL A 133 10.51 8.10 -4.04
N ALA A 134 9.98 9.29 -4.35
CA ALA A 134 8.84 9.38 -5.26
C ALA A 134 9.21 8.97 -6.69
N ASN A 135 10.45 9.26 -7.10
CA ASN A 135 11.01 9.03 -8.43
C ASN A 135 12.55 8.97 -8.39
N PHE A 136 13.17 8.51 -9.49
CA PHE A 136 14.63 8.38 -9.67
C PHE A 136 15.27 9.48 -10.50
#